data_AF-A0A133U440-F1
#
_entry.id   AF-A0A133U440-F1
#
_cell.length_a   1.000
_cell.length_b   1.000
_cell.length_c   1.000
_cell.angle_alpha   90.00
_cell.angle_beta   90.00
_cell.angle_gamma   90.00
#
_symmetry.space_group_name_H-M   'P 1'
#
loop_
_entity.id
_entity.type
_entity.pdbx_description
1 polymer ?
#
loop_
_entity_poly.entity_id
_entity_poly.type
_entity_poly.pdbx_seq_one_letter_code
_entity_poly.pdbx_strand_id
1 'polypeptide(L)'
;MLTELASEHFDLDVPREIISKVQKSDLPEDVASFAVRMTEAAAQGDEVAMRIIDEGCEELATLATTVVERLGMESPVSVGSVGGFATDDLVFKKFEEKVKNKIPGAEVLEPISNPVIGSVALVMEKIGEEVSVEDLRDLDSEIKNRLE
;
A
#
# COMPACT_ATOMS: atom_id res chain seq x y z
N MET A 1 -19.87 -13.86 6.56
CA MET A 1 -18.93 -13.94 5.44
C MET A 1 -17.48 -13.76 5.87
N LEU A 2 -17.05 -12.59 6.36
CA LEU A 2 -15.64 -12.41 6.75
C LEU A 2 -15.13 -13.44 7.78
N THR A 3 -15.96 -13.77 8.78
CA THR A 3 -15.63 -14.81 9.77
C THR A 3 -15.51 -16.20 9.16
N GLU A 4 -16.32 -16.53 8.17
CA GLU A 4 -16.29 -17.85 7.50
C GLU A 4 -15.02 -17.97 6.65
N LEU A 5 -14.68 -16.91 5.90
CA LEU A 5 -13.43 -16.82 5.14
C LEU A 5 -12.21 -16.91 6.06
N ALA A 6 -12.26 -16.29 7.24
CA ALA A 6 -11.19 -16.39 8.23
C ALA A 6 -11.05 -17.82 8.76
N SER A 7 -12.15 -18.49 9.09
CA SER A 7 -12.11 -19.89 9.53
C SER A 7 -11.55 -20.82 8.45
N GLU A 8 -11.95 -20.64 7.20
CA GLU A 8 -11.43 -21.43 6.07
C GLU A 8 -9.93 -21.16 5.84
N HIS A 9 -9.53 -19.89 5.80
CA HIS A 9 -8.15 -19.49 5.50
C HIS A 9 -7.16 -19.95 6.58
N PHE A 10 -7.56 -19.89 7.85
CA PHE A 10 -6.69 -20.26 8.97
C PHE A 10 -6.86 -21.71 9.45
N ASP A 11 -7.73 -22.49 8.79
CA ASP A 11 -8.09 -23.87 9.13
C ASP A 11 -8.55 -23.99 10.59
N LEU A 12 -9.64 -23.27 10.92
CA LEU A 12 -10.19 -23.17 12.27
C LEU A 12 -11.49 -23.97 12.39
N ASP A 13 -11.54 -24.88 13.35
CA ASP A 13 -12.77 -25.60 13.73
C ASP A 13 -13.76 -24.66 14.41
N VAL A 14 -13.26 -23.71 15.21
CA VAL A 14 -14.06 -22.70 15.91
C VAL A 14 -13.50 -21.30 15.65
N PRO A 15 -14.31 -20.32 15.19
CA PRO A 15 -13.81 -18.98 14.84
C PRO A 15 -13.00 -18.27 15.93
N ARG A 16 -13.31 -18.52 17.21
CA ARG A 16 -12.62 -17.90 18.36
C ARG A 16 -11.15 -18.33 18.48
N GLU A 17 -10.77 -19.46 17.89
CA GLU A 17 -9.40 -19.97 17.91
C GLU A 17 -8.42 -19.08 17.14
N ILE A 18 -8.95 -18.16 16.31
CA ILE A 18 -8.15 -17.19 15.55
C ILE A 18 -7.20 -16.38 16.45
N ILE A 19 -7.63 -16.04 17.67
CA ILE A 19 -6.79 -15.29 18.63
C ILE A 19 -5.54 -16.10 18.94
N SER A 20 -5.70 -17.40 19.21
CA SER A 20 -4.60 -18.29 19.53
C SER A 20 -3.71 -18.56 18.33
N LYS A 21 -4.29 -18.64 17.12
CA LYS A 21 -3.57 -18.82 15.86
C LYS A 21 -2.68 -17.61 15.56
N VAL A 22 -3.25 -16.41 15.63
CA VAL A 22 -2.54 -15.14 15.40
C VAL A 22 -1.43 -14.94 16.43
N GLN A 23 -1.68 -15.25 17.71
CA GLN A 23 -0.66 -15.12 18.76
C GLN A 23 0.49 -16.13 18.65
N LYS A 24 0.25 -17.30 18.03
CA LYS A 24 1.26 -18.34 17.83
C LYS A 24 1.96 -18.26 16.49
N SER A 25 1.54 -17.35 15.61
CA SER A 25 2.22 -17.14 14.34
C SER A 25 3.61 -16.56 14.59
N ASP A 26 4.62 -17.24 14.05
CA ASP A 26 6.01 -16.83 14.16
C ASP A 26 6.39 -15.79 13.08
N LEU A 27 5.61 -15.73 11.99
CA LEU A 27 5.87 -14.88 10.83
C LEU A 27 4.71 -13.94 10.55
N PRO A 28 4.93 -12.61 10.45
CA PRO A 28 3.89 -11.64 10.08
C PRO A 28 3.13 -12.00 8.78
N GLU A 29 3.80 -12.70 7.86
CA GLU A 29 3.26 -13.17 6.59
C GLU A 29 2.09 -14.16 6.77
N ASP A 30 2.09 -14.97 7.82
CA ASP A 30 1.02 -15.94 8.06
C ASP A 30 -0.31 -15.23 8.27
N VAL A 31 -0.28 -14.11 9.01
CA VAL A 31 -1.47 -13.28 9.28
C VAL A 31 -1.77 -12.38 8.09
N ALA A 32 -0.74 -11.75 7.51
CA ALA A 32 -0.91 -10.81 6.39
C ALA A 32 -1.50 -11.48 5.14
N SER A 33 -1.28 -12.78 4.95
CA SER A 33 -1.86 -13.55 3.84
C SER A 33 -3.40 -13.49 3.76
N PHE A 34 -4.07 -13.22 4.89
CA PHE A 34 -5.53 -13.08 4.93
C PHE A 34 -6.04 -11.77 4.31
N ALA A 35 -5.17 -10.79 4.06
CA ALA A 35 -5.55 -9.50 3.46
C ALA A 35 -6.28 -9.68 2.13
N VAL A 36 -5.90 -10.67 1.30
CA VAL A 36 -6.58 -10.99 0.04
C VAL A 36 -8.03 -11.41 0.26
N ARG A 37 -8.28 -12.30 1.24
CA ARG A 37 -9.64 -12.74 1.59
C ARG A 37 -10.46 -11.60 2.19
N MET A 38 -9.81 -10.65 2.86
CA MET A 38 -10.48 -9.45 3.39
C MET A 38 -10.97 -8.54 2.27
N THR A 39 -10.19 -8.31 1.21
CA THR A 39 -10.64 -7.48 0.09
C THR A 39 -11.71 -8.18 -0.75
N GLU A 40 -11.62 -9.51 -0.92
CA GLU A 40 -12.71 -10.33 -1.48
C GLU A 40 -14.02 -10.18 -0.68
N ALA A 41 -13.92 -10.18 0.65
CA ALA A 41 -15.09 -10.03 1.51
C ALA A 41 -15.75 -8.66 1.35
N ALA A 42 -14.93 -7.60 1.31
CA ALA A 42 -15.40 -6.23 1.11
C ALA A 42 -16.03 -6.04 -0.29
N ALA A 43 -15.46 -6.64 -1.33
CA ALA A 43 -16.00 -6.59 -2.69
C ALA A 43 -17.39 -7.23 -2.82
N GLN A 44 -17.68 -8.21 -1.96
CA GLN A 44 -18.98 -8.88 -1.86
C GLN A 44 -19.95 -8.18 -0.89
N GLY A 45 -19.57 -7.03 -0.32
CA GLY A 45 -20.43 -6.20 0.52
C GLY A 45 -20.43 -6.56 2.01
N ASP A 46 -19.43 -7.29 2.51
CA ASP A 46 -19.28 -7.50 3.96
C ASP A 46 -18.92 -6.17 4.66
N GLU A 47 -19.86 -5.66 5.46
CA GLU A 47 -19.73 -4.36 6.12
C GLU A 47 -18.55 -4.28 7.09
N VAL A 48 -18.17 -5.41 7.71
CA VAL A 48 -17.04 -5.45 8.65
C VAL A 48 -15.74 -5.33 7.86
N ALA A 49 -15.60 -6.08 6.77
CA ALA A 49 -14.44 -6.00 5.89
C ALA A 49 -14.28 -4.59 5.28
N MET A 50 -15.38 -4.02 4.78
CA MET A 50 -15.38 -2.65 4.26
C MET A 50 -14.95 -1.63 5.31
N ARG A 51 -15.43 -1.76 6.55
CA ARG A 51 -15.05 -0.86 7.65
C ARG A 51 -13.58 -0.98 8.02
N ILE A 52 -13.04 -2.20 8.10
CA ILE A 52 -11.61 -2.42 8.40
C ILE A 52 -10.72 -1.77 7.31
N ILE A 53 -11.07 -1.95 6.04
CA ILE A 53 -10.34 -1.32 4.93
C ILE A 53 -10.44 0.21 5.02
N ASP A 54 -11.62 0.75 5.32
CA ASP A 54 -11.81 2.21 5.44
C ASP A 54 -10.97 2.81 6.57
N GLU A 55 -11.00 2.18 7.76
CA GLU A 55 -10.20 2.57 8.91
C GLU A 55 -8.70 2.48 8.60
N GLY A 56 -8.24 1.40 7.97
CA GLY A 56 -6.85 1.26 7.56
C GLY A 56 -6.39 2.34 6.57
N CYS A 57 -7.22 2.65 5.57
CA CYS A 57 -6.92 3.72 4.61
C CYS A 57 -6.90 5.11 5.26
N GLU A 58 -7.80 5.36 6.22
CA GLU A 58 -7.86 6.60 6.99
C GLU A 58 -6.56 6.83 7.79
N GLU A 59 -6.05 5.77 8.44
CA GLU A 59 -4.79 5.81 9.18
C GLU A 59 -3.59 6.07 8.26
N LEU A 60 -3.52 5.38 7.10
CA LEU A 60 -2.46 5.61 6.11
C LEU A 60 -2.46 7.05 5.58
N ALA A 61 -3.64 7.60 5.26
CA ALA A 61 -3.77 8.98 4.81
C ALA A 61 -3.40 9.98 5.92
N THR A 62 -3.71 9.67 7.18
CA THR A 62 -3.33 10.47 8.34
C THR A 62 -1.81 10.48 8.53
N LEU A 63 -1.13 9.35 8.32
CA LEU A 63 0.33 9.28 8.34
C LEU A 63 0.95 10.18 7.25
N ALA A 64 0.45 10.11 6.02
CA ALA A 64 0.92 10.96 4.92
C ALA A 64 0.74 12.45 5.24
N THR A 65 -0.46 12.84 5.72
CA THR A 65 -0.79 14.22 6.11
C THR A 65 0.13 14.72 7.22
N THR A 66 0.40 13.89 8.23
CA THR A 66 1.28 14.22 9.34
C THR A 66 2.70 14.54 8.87
N VAL A 67 3.22 13.81 7.87
CA VAL A 67 4.55 14.07 7.30
C VAL A 67 4.58 15.39 6.55
N VAL A 68 3.57 15.64 5.71
CA VAL A 68 3.42 16.90 4.96
C VAL A 68 3.42 18.10 5.89
N GLU A 69 2.61 18.05 6.96
CA GLU A 69 2.52 19.12 7.95
C GLU A 69 3.83 19.33 8.72
N ARG A 70 4.46 18.24 9.19
CA ARG A 70 5.69 18.33 9.99
C ARG A 70 6.89 18.82 9.19
N LEU A 71 6.92 18.54 7.90
CA LEU A 71 7.98 19.01 7.00
C LEU A 71 7.68 20.39 6.40
N GLY A 72 6.49 20.96 6.64
CA GLY A 72 6.08 22.24 6.08
C GLY A 72 6.00 22.21 4.55
N MET A 73 5.59 21.08 3.97
CA MET A 73 5.50 20.94 2.51
C MET A 73 4.30 21.75 1.98
N GLU A 74 4.51 22.45 0.87
CA GLU A 74 3.48 23.21 0.17
C GLU A 74 2.97 22.45 -1.06
N SER A 75 1.72 22.68 -1.44
CA SER A 75 1.10 22.05 -2.63
C SER A 75 1.79 22.51 -3.93
N PRO A 76 1.92 21.63 -4.94
CA PRO A 76 1.48 20.23 -4.97
C PRO A 76 2.41 19.28 -4.20
N VAL A 77 1.82 18.24 -3.60
CA VAL A 77 2.55 17.18 -2.89
C VAL A 77 2.34 15.85 -3.59
N SER A 78 3.43 15.15 -3.91
CA SER A 78 3.37 13.78 -4.39
C SER A 78 3.45 12.79 -3.22
N VAL A 79 2.52 11.84 -3.17
CA VAL A 79 2.47 10.76 -2.17
C VAL A 79 2.71 9.44 -2.89
N GLY A 80 3.87 8.82 -2.66
CA GLY A 80 4.17 7.49 -3.22
C GLY A 80 3.46 6.39 -2.43
N SER A 81 2.87 5.42 -3.14
CA SER A 81 2.25 4.23 -2.54
C SER A 81 3.09 2.98 -2.81
N VAL A 82 3.59 2.31 -1.77
CA VAL A 82 4.44 1.10 -1.92
C VAL A 82 3.91 -0.07 -1.09
N GLY A 83 4.10 -1.30 -1.60
CA GLY A 83 3.72 -2.54 -0.91
C GLY A 83 2.41 -3.15 -1.39
N GLY A 84 2.06 -4.33 -0.88
CA GLY A 84 0.95 -5.15 -1.38
C GLY A 84 -0.45 -4.55 -1.24
N PHE A 85 -0.65 -3.55 -0.37
CA PHE A 85 -1.96 -2.88 -0.29
C PHE A 85 -2.23 -2.03 -1.55
N ALA A 86 -1.18 -1.50 -2.17
CA ALA A 86 -1.31 -0.65 -3.36
C ALA A 86 -1.60 -1.46 -4.63
N THR A 87 -1.57 -2.79 -4.57
CA THR A 87 -1.90 -3.66 -5.70
C THR A 87 -3.37 -4.06 -5.77
N ASP A 88 -4.15 -3.77 -4.72
CA ASP A 88 -5.60 -4.02 -4.70
C ASP A 88 -6.35 -2.72 -5.06
N ASP A 89 -7.11 -2.75 -6.16
CA ASP A 89 -7.83 -1.58 -6.68
C ASP A 89 -8.79 -0.94 -5.68
N LEU A 90 -9.47 -1.75 -4.86
CA LEU A 90 -10.44 -1.24 -3.89
C LEU A 90 -9.71 -0.48 -2.78
N VAL A 91 -8.64 -1.06 -2.26
CA VAL A 91 -7.83 -0.46 -1.19
C VAL A 91 -7.12 0.79 -1.70
N PHE A 92 -6.48 0.72 -2.88
CA PHE A 92 -5.76 1.84 -3.47
C PHE A 92 -6.67 3.04 -3.72
N LYS A 93 -7.85 2.84 -4.32
CA LYS A 93 -8.81 3.94 -4.58
C LYS A 93 -9.30 4.58 -3.29
N LYS A 94 -9.57 3.78 -2.25
CA LYS A 94 -9.95 4.30 -0.93
C LYS A 94 -8.83 5.12 -0.32
N PHE A 95 -7.60 4.61 -0.32
CA PHE A 95 -6.44 5.35 0.17
C PHE A 95 -6.25 6.67 -0.59
N GLU A 96 -6.33 6.65 -1.92
CA GLU A 96 -6.21 7.84 -2.77
C GLU A 96 -7.28 8.88 -2.43
N GLU A 97 -8.54 8.47 -2.27
CA GLU A 97 -9.63 9.35 -1.86
C GLU A 97 -9.33 10.02 -0.50
N LYS A 98 -8.92 9.23 0.50
CA LYS A 98 -8.61 9.75 1.84
C LYS A 98 -7.43 10.74 1.81
N VAL A 99 -6.39 10.45 1.04
CA VAL A 99 -5.24 11.34 0.86
C VAL A 99 -5.66 12.66 0.23
N LYS A 100 -6.40 12.62 -0.88
CA LYS A 100 -6.87 13.84 -1.58
C LYS A 100 -7.82 14.69 -0.73
N ASN A 101 -8.60 14.05 0.13
CA ASN A 101 -9.48 14.76 1.07
C ASN A 101 -8.69 15.49 2.18
N LYS A 102 -7.58 14.91 2.67
CA LYS A 102 -6.77 15.52 3.75
C LYS A 102 -5.72 16.50 3.23
N ILE A 103 -5.17 16.25 2.05
CA ILE A 103 -4.13 17.06 1.41
C ILE A 103 -4.66 17.55 0.06
N PRO A 104 -5.33 18.72 0.01
CA PRO A 104 -5.83 19.28 -1.24
C PRO A 104 -4.70 19.49 -2.25
N GLY A 105 -4.87 18.95 -3.46
CA GLY A 105 -3.85 19.01 -4.51
C GLY A 105 -2.77 17.93 -4.41
N ALA A 106 -2.92 16.94 -3.52
CA ALA A 106 -2.04 15.78 -3.51
C ALA A 106 -2.23 14.91 -4.75
N GLU A 107 -1.10 14.43 -5.27
CA GLU A 107 -1.04 13.42 -6.31
C GLU A 107 -0.54 12.10 -5.70
N VAL A 108 -1.37 11.06 -5.76
CA VAL A 108 -0.96 9.72 -5.34
C VAL A 108 -0.35 9.01 -6.53
N LEU A 109 0.93 8.66 -6.42
CA LEU A 109 1.71 8.11 -7.52
C LEU A 109 2.09 6.66 -7.26
N GLU A 110 1.98 5.86 -8.32
CA GLU A 110 2.62 4.55 -8.36
C GLU A 110 4.14 4.70 -8.26
N PRO A 111 4.81 3.79 -7.53
CA PRO A 111 6.23 3.86 -7.32
C PRO A 111 6.97 3.41 -8.57
N ILE A 112 8.17 3.96 -8.76
CA ILE A 112 9.15 3.33 -9.64
C ILE A 112 9.46 1.95 -9.06
N SER A 113 9.23 0.92 -9.86
CA SER A 113 9.05 -0.43 -9.32
C SER A 113 10.37 -1.15 -9.03
N ASN A 114 11.42 -0.87 -9.80
CA ASN A 114 12.69 -1.54 -9.63
C ASN A 114 13.58 -0.78 -8.62
N PRO A 115 13.96 -1.41 -7.47
CA PRO A 115 14.78 -0.75 -6.45
C PRO A 115 16.14 -0.24 -6.95
N VAL A 116 16.67 -0.84 -8.03
CA VAL A 116 17.93 -0.40 -8.65
C VAL A 116 17.83 1.04 -9.15
N ILE A 117 16.65 1.48 -9.60
CA ILE A 117 16.46 2.84 -10.11
C ILE A 117 16.71 3.90 -9.02
N GLY A 118 16.26 3.64 -7.79
CA GLY A 118 16.56 4.50 -6.65
C GLY A 118 18.05 4.60 -6.37
N SER A 119 18.81 3.52 -6.61
CA SER A 119 20.26 3.53 -6.46
C SER A 119 20.95 4.35 -7.56
N VAL A 120 20.45 4.28 -8.79
CA VAL A 120 20.92 5.12 -9.90
C VAL A 120 20.67 6.60 -9.59
N ALA A 121 19.46 6.95 -9.16
CA ALA A 121 19.11 8.32 -8.79
C ALA A 121 20.06 8.90 -7.72
N LEU A 122 20.32 8.14 -6.64
CA LEU A 122 21.24 8.55 -5.58
C LEU A 122 22.69 8.73 -6.07
N VAL A 123 23.14 7.91 -7.02
CA VAL A 123 24.48 8.06 -7.61
C VAL A 123 24.55 9.30 -8.50
N MET A 124 23.55 9.54 -9.35
CA MET A 124 23.47 10.73 -10.22
C MET A 124 23.50 12.02 -9.40
N GLU A 125 22.69 12.08 -8.33
CA GLU A 125 22.70 13.20 -7.38
C GLU A 125 24.10 13.40 -6.77
N LYS A 126 24.77 12.31 -6.36
CA LYS A 126 26.10 12.38 -5.73
C LYS A 126 27.21 12.86 -6.67
N ILE A 127 27.09 12.61 -7.97
CA ILE A 127 28.06 13.08 -8.97
C ILE A 127 27.69 14.45 -9.55
N GLY A 128 26.56 15.03 -9.13
CA GLY A 128 26.09 16.35 -9.56
C GLY A 128 25.43 16.36 -10.94
N GLU A 129 24.94 15.20 -11.40
CA GLU A 129 24.17 15.08 -12.64
C GLU A 129 22.67 15.16 -12.31
N GLU A 130 21.96 16.03 -13.01
CA GLU A 130 20.50 16.10 -12.91
C GLU A 130 19.87 14.97 -13.73
N VAL A 131 18.95 14.23 -13.11
CA VAL A 131 18.15 13.20 -13.77
C VAL A 131 16.67 13.50 -13.49
N SER A 132 15.84 13.49 -14.53
CA SER A 132 14.41 13.74 -14.36
C SER A 132 13.70 12.49 -13.85
N VAL A 133 12.51 12.66 -13.28
CA VAL A 133 11.65 11.52 -12.89
C VAL A 133 11.23 10.72 -14.13
N GLU A 134 10.99 11.38 -15.26
CA GLU A 134 10.74 10.74 -16.55
C GLU A 134 11.90 9.85 -16.99
N ASP A 135 13.16 10.32 -16.91
CA ASP A 135 14.33 9.50 -17.26
C ASP A 135 14.41 8.22 -16.40
N LEU A 136 14.11 8.35 -15.10
CA LEU A 136 14.07 7.22 -14.17
C LEU A 136 12.92 6.24 -14.48
N ARG A 137 11.76 6.75 -14.91
CA ARG A 137 10.60 5.94 -15.34
C ARG A 137 10.87 5.19 -16.64
N ASP A 138 11.52 5.85 -17.60
CA ASP A 138 11.93 5.24 -18.86
C ASP A 138 12.93 4.11 -18.61
N LEU A 139 13.90 4.34 -17.73
CA LEU A 139 14.86 3.31 -17.32
C LEU A 139 14.17 2.12 -16.60
N ASP A 140 13.22 2.38 -15.69
CA ASP A 140 12.43 1.32 -15.05
C ASP A 140 11.69 0.46 -16.09
N SER A 141 11.10 1.10 -17.08
CA SER A 141 10.36 0.45 -18.17
C SER A 141 11.28 -0.37 -19.06
N GLU A 142 12.47 0.14 -19.40
CA GLU A 142 13.44 -0.60 -20.19
C GLU A 142 13.97 -1.84 -19.47
N ILE A 143 14.21 -1.76 -18.16
CA ILE A 143 14.65 -2.93 -17.38
C ILE A 143 13.57 -4.01 -17.37
N LYS A 144 12.30 -3.65 -17.15
CA LYS A 144 11.18 -4.61 -17.20
C LYS A 144 11.12 -5.35 -18.53
N ASN A 145 11.15 -4.60 -19.64
CA ASN A 145 11.06 -5.17 -20.99
C ASN A 145 12.21 -6.13 -21.35
N ARG A 146 13.33 -6.08 -20.64
CA ARG A 146 14.48 -6.98 -20.87
C ARG A 146 14.45 -8.24 -19.99
N LEU A 147 13.61 -8.26 -18.97
CA LEU A 147 13.47 -9.37 -18.02
C LEU A 147 12.28 -10.29 -18.33
N GLU A 148 11.34 -9.79 -19.15
CA GLU A 148 10.22 -10.55 -19.74
C GLU A 148 10.62 -11.25 -21.06
#